data_AF-A0A935Y750-F1
#
_entry.id   AF-A0A935Y750-F1
#
_cell.length_a   1.000
_cell.length_b   1.000
_cell.length_c   1.000
_cell.angle_alpha   90.00
_cell.angle_beta   90.00
_cell.angle_gamma   90.00
#
_symmetry.space_group_name_H-M   'P 1'
#
loop_
_entity.id
_entity.type
_entity.pdbx_description
1 polymer ?
#
loop_
_entity_poly.entity_id
_entity_poly.type
_entity_poly.pdbx_seq_one_letter_code
_entity_poly.pdbx_strand_id
1 'polypeptide(L)' 'MRRTWLIGLGTWLRRLIEAHRRRRDVARLESLPDHMLRDIGISRSEIDRSVREGRDNRAA' A
#
# COMPACT_ATOMS: atom_id res chain seq x y z
N MET A 1 20.46 5.37 -29.34
CA MET A 1 19.92 4.45 -28.30
C MET A 1 20.37 4.88 -26.89
N ARG A 2 19.73 5.88 -26.25
CA ARG A 2 20.08 6.30 -24.87
C ARG A 2 18.91 6.81 -24.01
N ARG A 3 17.64 6.75 -24.49
CA ARG A 3 16.47 7.40 -23.83
C ARG A 3 15.43 6.45 -23.24
N THR A 4 15.48 5.15 -23.50
CA THR A 4 14.46 4.17 -23.06
C THR A 4 14.69 3.58 -21.67
N TRP A 5 15.92 3.58 -21.15
CA TRP A 5 16.24 3.05 -19.82
C TRP A 5 15.62 3.85 -18.67
N LEU A 6 15.39 5.15 -18.86
CA LEU A 6 14.77 6.03 -17.86
C LEU A 6 13.30 5.65 -17.59
N ILE A 7 12.59 5.13 -18.60
CA ILE A 7 11.19 4.72 -18.47
C ILE A 7 11.10 3.42 -17.65
N GLY A 8 11.98 2.46 -17.92
CA GLY A 8 12.08 1.23 -17.14
C GLY A 8 12.45 1.50 -15.67
N LEU A 9 13.43 2.37 -15.44
CA LEU A 9 13.87 2.76 -14.10
C LEU A 9 12.77 3.51 -13.33
N GLY A 10 12.06 4.44 -13.97
CA GLY A 10 10.95 5.16 -13.35
C GLY A 10 9.78 4.24 -12.96
N THR A 11 9.47 3.25 -13.80
CA THR A 11 8.45 2.24 -13.49
C THR A 11 8.88 1.35 -12.32
N TRP A 12 10.17 1.01 -12.24
CA TRP A 12 10.72 0.20 -11.16
C TRP A 12 10.77 0.96 -9.82
N LEU A 13 11.20 2.24 -9.83
CA LEU A 13 11.14 3.12 -8.65
C LEU A 13 9.72 3.30 -8.14
N ARG A 14 8.74 3.50 -9.04
CA ARG A 14 7.33 3.57 -8.65
C ARG A 14 6.95 2.30 -7.89
N ARG A 15 7.20 1.10 -8.42
CA ARG A 15 6.90 -0.16 -7.71
C ARG A 15 7.57 -0.28 -6.34
N LEU A 16 8.82 0.19 -6.19
CA LEU A 16 9.51 0.17 -4.90
C LEU A 16 8.89 1.10 -3.87
N ILE A 17 8.69 2.37 -4.22
CA ILE A 17 8.02 3.36 -3.35
C ILE A 17 6.65 2.82 -2.95
N GLU A 18 5.98 2.20 -3.90
CA GLU A 18 4.64 1.70 -3.77
C GLU A 18 4.54 0.47 -2.83
N ALA A 19 5.54 -0.41 -2.86
CA ALA A 19 5.70 -1.51 -1.91
C ALA A 19 6.07 -0.99 -0.51
N HIS A 20 6.87 0.07 -0.43
CA HIS A 20 7.28 0.65 0.85
C HIS A 20 6.13 1.35 1.56
N ARG A 21 5.28 2.07 0.81
CA ARG A 21 4.04 2.66 1.32
C ARG A 21 3.11 1.60 1.89
N ARG A 22 2.88 0.50 1.16
CA ARG A 22 2.07 -0.64 1.66
C ARG A 22 2.56 -1.14 3.00
N ARG A 23 3.88 -1.36 3.16
CA ARG A 23 4.44 -1.83 4.43
C ARG A 23 4.23 -0.81 5.57
N ARG A 24 4.34 0.49 5.27
CA ARG A 24 4.08 1.55 6.27
C ARG A 24 2.61 1.62 6.66
N ASP A 25 1.71 1.53 5.71
CA ASP A 25 0.27 1.59 5.96
C ASP A 25 -0.20 0.38 6.77
N VAL A 26 0.28 -0.82 6.43
CA VAL A 26 0.07 -2.03 7.22
C VAL A 26 0.65 -1.88 8.62
N ALA A 27 1.90 -1.45 8.77
CA ALA A 27 2.52 -1.26 10.09
C ALA A 27 1.78 -0.22 10.95
N ARG A 28 1.22 0.82 10.30
CA ARG A 28 0.42 1.84 10.98
C ARG A 28 -0.92 1.27 11.48
N LEU A 29 -1.59 0.47 10.66
CA LEU A 29 -2.82 -0.22 11.05
C LEU A 29 -2.55 -1.30 12.11
N GLU A 30 -1.44 -2.03 12.02
CA GLU A 30 -1.02 -2.98 13.06
C GLU A 30 -0.61 -2.30 14.37
N SER A 31 -0.19 -1.03 14.34
CA SER A 31 0.06 -0.25 15.54
C SER A 31 -1.23 0.26 16.21
N LEU A 32 -2.36 0.25 15.50
CA LEU A 32 -3.65 0.64 16.08
C LEU A 32 -4.23 -0.49 16.95
N PRO A 33 -4.82 -0.14 18.11
CA PRO A 33 -5.48 -1.12 18.96
C PRO A 33 -6.77 -1.63 18.30
N ASP A 34 -7.16 -2.87 18.60
CA ASP A 34 -8.25 -3.56 17.90
C ASP A 34 -9.61 -2.85 17.99
N HIS A 35 -9.85 -2.07 19.04
CA HIS A 35 -11.09 -1.27 19.14
C HIS A 35 -11.15 -0.15 18.09
N MET A 36 -10.02 0.48 17.75
CA MET A 36 -9.96 1.48 16.70
C MET A 36 -10.14 0.83 15.34
N LEU A 37 -9.51 -0.33 15.11
CA LEU A 37 -9.73 -1.10 13.87
C LEU A 37 -11.21 -1.50 13.72
N ARG A 38 -11.86 -1.89 14.81
CA ARG A 38 -13.29 -2.24 14.80
C ARG A 38 -14.21 -1.05 14.57
N ASP A 39 -13.82 0.15 15.00
CA ASP A 39 -14.55 1.40 14.76
C ASP A 39 -14.61 1.77 13.27
N ILE A 40 -13.51 1.58 12.54
CA ILE A 40 -13.46 1.68 11.07
C ILE A 40 -13.95 0.41 10.35
N GLY A 41 -14.52 -0.54 11.08
CA GLY A 41 -15.17 -1.73 10.52
C GLY A 41 -14.21 -2.77 9.93
N ILE A 42 -12.93 -2.78 10.31
CA ILE A 42 -11.93 -3.74 9.82
C ILE A 42 -11.36 -4.60 10.94
N SER A 43 -11.13 -5.88 10.66
CA SER A 43 -10.41 -6.77 11.57
C SER A 43 -8.90 -6.74 11.30
N ARG A 44 -8.08 -7.07 12.31
CA ARG A 44 -6.61 -7.10 12.17
C ARG A 44 -6.13 -8.05 11.05
N SER A 45 -6.83 -9.15 10.85
CA SER A 45 -6.64 -10.11 9.73
C SER A 45 -7.05 -9.55 8.36
N GLU A 46 -7.85 -8.49 8.32
CA GLU A 46 -8.35 -7.87 7.09
C GLU A 46 -7.49 -6.67 6.64
N ILE A 47 -6.61 -6.15 7.51
CA ILE A 47 -5.68 -5.03 7.20
C ILE A 47 -5.01 -5.21 5.84
N ASP A 48 -4.47 -6.39 5.57
CA ASP A 48 -3.75 -6.67 4.34
C ASP A 48 -4.66 -6.66 3.10
N ARG A 49 -5.91 -7.09 3.24
CA ARG A 49 -6.93 -7.03 2.18
C ARG A 49 -7.38 -5.60 1.96
N SER A 50 -7.74 -4.87 3.02
CA SER A 50 -8.23 -3.49 2.93
C SER A 50 -7.18 -2.52 2.36
N VAL A 51 -5.89 -2.71 2.68
CA VAL A 51 -4.80 -1.90 2.11
C VAL A 51 -4.61 -2.17 0.61
N ARG A 52 -4.84 -3.40 0.15
CA ARG A 52 -4.83 -3.70 -1.30
C ARG A 52 -6.02 -3.06 -1.99
N GLU A 53 -7.22 -3.27 -1.47
CA GLU A 53 -8.48 -2.82 -2.08
C GLU A 53 -8.59 -1.28 -2.13
N GLY A 54 -8.22 -0.58 -1.05
CA GLY A 54 -8.21 0.88 -1.03
C GLY A 54 -7.24 1.51 -2.04
N ARG A 55 -6.25 0.75 -2.49
CA ARG A 55 -5.29 1.18 -3.51
C ARG A 55 -5.79 0.92 -4.92
N ASP A 56 -6.40 -0.24 -5.16
CA ASP A 56 -6.98 -0.58 -6.45
C ASP A 56 -8.09 0.42 -6.80
N ASN A 57 -8.88 0.85 -5.82
CA ASN A 57 -9.87 1.92 -5.97
C ASN A 57 -9.26 3.32 -6.26
N ARG A 58 -8.02 3.59 -5.83
CA ARG A 58 -7.32 4.87 -6.13
C ARG A 58 -6.65 4.86 -7.51
N ALA A 59 -6.40 3.68 -8.07
CA ALA A 59 -5.75 3.52 -9.37
C ALA A 59 -6.75 3.40 -10.54
N ALA A 60 -8.04 3.19 -10.23
CA ALA A 60 -9.18 3.25 -11.15
C ALA A 60 -9.63 4.70 -11.38
#